data_AF-A0A836G413-F1
#
_entry.id   AF-A0A836G413-F1
#
_cell.length_a   1.000
_cell.length_b   1.000
_cell.length_c   1.000
_cell.angle_alpha   90.00
_cell.angle_beta   90.00
_cell.angle_gamma   90.00
#
_symmetry.space_group_name_H-M   'P 1'
#
loop_
_entity.id
_entity.type
_entity.pdbx_description
1 polymer ?
#
loop_
_entity_poly.entity_id
_entity_poly.type
_entity_poly.pdbx_seq_one_letter_code
_entity_poly.pdbx_strand_id
1 'polypeptide(L)'
;MQGGGTAIFAAIPLNIMNTGSADYLVTGSWSAKAAKEAAKYGKVNLVLSDMTKYIEIPHPSTWNLNANASYVYYCANETVHGIEFDFIPETNGIPLVADMSSNILTKPFDVSKQKALVLRQYKRKRTQPCLPPIGDIPTANRFSELPIDVDGNNPTVKKT
;
A
#
# COMPACT_ATOMS: atom_id res chain seq x y z
N MET A 1 -7.42 17.84 17.97
CA MET A 1 -6.94 17.93 16.57
C MET A 1 -6.17 16.64 16.24
N GLN A 2 -6.79 15.67 15.58
CA GLN A 2 -6.13 14.37 15.25
C GLN A 2 -5.43 14.50 13.88
N GLY A 3 -4.10 14.39 13.86
CA GLY A 3 -3.22 14.77 12.73
C GLY A 3 -3.19 13.85 11.49
N GLY A 4 -4.11 12.89 11.38
CA GLY A 4 -4.21 11.99 10.22
C GLY A 4 -2.96 11.15 9.94
N GLY A 5 -2.96 10.43 8.81
CA GLY A 5 -1.86 9.53 8.43
C GLY A 5 -0.51 10.21 8.18
N THR A 6 -0.50 11.52 7.92
CA THR A 6 0.74 12.28 7.68
C THR A 6 1.48 12.62 8.97
N ALA A 7 0.77 12.78 10.10
CA ALA A 7 1.42 13.02 11.40
C ALA A 7 2.30 11.85 11.83
N ILE A 8 1.98 10.63 11.38
CA ILE A 8 2.80 9.45 11.65
C ILE A 8 4.19 9.57 11.00
N PHE A 9 4.32 10.28 9.88
CA PHE A 9 5.63 10.51 9.24
C PHE A 9 6.59 11.30 10.11
N ALA A 10 6.08 12.21 10.95
CA ALA A 10 6.88 12.91 11.95
C ALA A 10 7.08 12.07 13.22
N ALA A 11 6.09 11.26 13.60
CA ALA A 11 6.16 10.43 14.80
C ALA A 11 7.26 9.35 14.71
N ILE A 12 7.49 8.76 13.53
CA ILE A 12 8.53 7.74 13.34
C ILE A 12 9.92 8.27 13.73
N PRO A 13 10.48 9.30 13.05
CA PRO A 13 11.82 9.78 13.37
C PRO A 13 11.92 10.28 14.82
N LEU A 14 10.88 10.92 15.35
CA LEU A 14 10.86 11.38 16.75
C LEU A 14 10.99 10.27 17.80
N ASN A 15 10.57 9.03 17.49
CA ASN A 15 10.58 7.94 18.46
C ASN A 15 11.71 6.92 18.23
N ILE A 16 12.14 6.71 16.98
CA ILE A 16 13.07 5.62 16.66
C ILE A 16 14.39 6.06 16.00
N MET A 17 14.57 7.35 15.68
CA MET A 17 15.80 7.85 15.07
C MET A 17 16.88 8.14 16.12
N ASN A 18 17.54 7.09 16.61
CA ASN A 18 18.53 7.21 17.69
C ASN A 18 19.92 7.68 17.23
N THR A 19 20.31 7.37 15.99
CA THR A 19 21.61 7.72 15.40
C THR A 19 21.60 9.08 14.70
N GLY A 20 20.44 9.75 14.65
CA GLY A 20 20.26 10.99 13.88
C GLY A 20 20.25 10.78 12.36
N SER A 21 20.24 9.54 11.87
CA SER A 21 20.11 9.21 10.45
C SER A 21 19.14 8.06 10.18
N ALA A 22 18.48 8.08 9.03
CA ALA A 22 17.59 7.01 8.58
C ALA A 22 17.60 6.86 7.06
N ASP A 23 17.35 5.64 6.62
CA ASP A 23 17.33 5.24 5.22
C ASP A 23 15.90 5.23 4.70
N TYR A 24 15.68 5.78 3.51
CA TYR A 24 14.37 5.83 2.87
C TYR A 24 14.43 5.24 1.46
N LEU A 25 13.63 4.20 1.23
CA LEU A 25 13.36 3.63 -0.09
C LEU A 25 12.22 4.44 -0.73
N VAL A 26 12.60 5.45 -1.52
CA VAL A 26 11.64 6.35 -2.17
C VAL A 26 11.24 5.82 -3.54
N THR A 27 10.09 5.17 -3.59
CA THR A 27 9.50 4.57 -4.80
C THR A 27 8.22 5.26 -5.24
N GLY A 28 7.80 6.35 -4.58
CA GLY A 28 6.61 7.10 -4.97
C GLY A 28 6.33 8.33 -4.12
N SER A 29 5.13 8.89 -4.25
CA SER A 29 4.75 10.14 -3.58
C SER A 29 4.65 10.01 -2.07
N TRP A 30 4.30 8.83 -1.54
CA TRP A 30 4.11 8.67 -0.10
C TRP A 30 5.43 8.53 0.63
N SER A 31 6.33 7.68 0.13
CA SER A 31 7.70 7.53 0.60
C SER A 31 8.48 8.84 0.47
N ALA A 32 8.30 9.61 -0.63
CA ALA A 32 8.91 10.93 -0.78
C ALA A 32 8.43 11.93 0.28
N LYS A 33 7.13 11.94 0.61
CA LYS A 33 6.58 12.78 1.69
C LYS A 33 7.11 12.36 3.06
N ALA A 34 7.23 11.06 3.32
CA ALA A 34 7.78 10.56 4.57
C ALA A 34 9.27 10.94 4.73
N ALA A 35 10.07 10.80 3.67
CA ALA A 35 11.46 11.24 3.63
C ALA A 35 11.60 12.74 3.87
N LYS A 36 10.78 13.56 3.20
CA LYS A 36 10.77 15.02 3.40
C LYS A 36 10.42 15.42 4.83
N GLU A 37 9.49 14.70 5.47
CA GLU A 37 9.12 14.98 6.86
C GLU A 37 10.24 14.58 7.83
N ALA A 38 10.87 13.42 7.61
CA ALA A 38 11.97 12.95 8.44
C ALA A 38 13.23 13.81 8.35
N ALA A 39 13.48 14.44 7.21
CA ALA A 39 14.58 15.36 7.01
C ALA A 39 14.54 16.59 7.95
N LYS A 40 13.39 16.87 8.57
CA LYS A 40 13.29 17.92 9.61
C LYS A 40 13.89 17.53 10.95
N TYR A 41 14.06 16.24 11.20
CA TYR A 41 14.45 15.68 12.50
C TYR A 41 15.84 15.02 12.48
N GLY A 42 16.39 14.74 11.31
CA GLY A 42 17.73 14.18 11.16
C GLY A 42 18.15 14.02 9.70
N LYS A 43 19.23 13.28 9.48
CA LYS A 43 19.79 13.03 8.14
C LYS A 43 19.03 11.89 7.45
N VAL A 44 18.39 12.21 6.33
CA VAL A 44 17.75 11.20 5.47
C VAL A 44 18.72 10.80 4.38
N ASN A 45 18.97 9.50 4.26
CA ASN A 45 19.68 8.90 3.15
C ASN A 45 18.67 8.30 2.17
N LEU A 46 18.73 8.74 0.92
CA LEU A 46 17.92 8.18 -0.17
C LEU A 46 18.66 6.96 -0.70
N VAL A 47 18.12 5.78 -0.40
CA VAL A 47 18.77 4.51 -0.71
C VAL A 47 18.80 4.23 -2.21
N LEU A 48 17.75 4.70 -2.89
CA LEU A 48 17.60 4.64 -4.33
C LEU A 48 18.11 5.96 -4.92
N SER A 49 18.86 5.88 -6.02
CA SER A 49 19.23 7.06 -6.80
C SER A 49 17.98 7.83 -7.25
N ASP A 50 18.09 9.15 -7.36
CA ASP A 50 16.98 10.02 -7.79
C ASP A 50 16.31 9.50 -9.06
N MET A 51 15.09 8.98 -8.89
CA MET A 51 14.28 8.49 -9.99
C MET A 51 13.47 9.65 -10.57
N THR A 52 13.74 10.01 -11.83
CA THR A 52 12.97 11.03 -12.57
C THR A 52 11.50 10.64 -12.72
N LYS A 53 11.21 9.33 -12.75
CA LYS A 53 9.87 8.76 -12.75
C LYS A 53 9.86 7.50 -11.89
N TYR A 54 8.81 7.33 -11.10
CA TYR A 54 8.56 6.10 -10.36
C TYR A 54 7.91 5.10 -11.32
N ILE A 55 8.71 4.19 -11.87
CA ILE A 55 8.25 3.18 -12.86
C ILE A 55 8.39 1.78 -12.28
N GLU A 56 9.50 1.51 -11.60
CA GLU A 56 9.81 0.20 -11.02
C GLU A 56 10.66 0.36 -9.75
N ILE A 57 10.79 -0.74 -9.01
CA ILE A 57 11.67 -0.83 -7.84
C ILE A 57 13.03 -1.36 -8.32
N PRO A 58 14.13 -0.59 -8.18
CA PRO A 58 15.46 -1.06 -8.55
C PRO A 58 15.85 -2.32 -7.78
N HIS A 59 16.65 -3.18 -8.43
CA HIS A 59 17.11 -4.44 -7.82
C HIS A 59 17.84 -4.18 -6.49
N PRO A 60 17.60 -4.96 -5.41
CA PRO A 60 18.19 -4.72 -4.09
C PRO A 60 19.71 -4.61 -4.05
N SER A 61 20.42 -5.22 -4.99
CA SER A 61 21.89 -5.11 -5.09
C SER A 61 22.40 -3.71 -5.43
N THR A 62 21.54 -2.81 -5.92
CA THR A 62 21.92 -1.42 -6.26
C THR A 62 21.67 -0.45 -5.11
N TRP A 63 21.09 -0.93 -4.01
CA TRP A 63 20.67 -0.11 -2.89
C TRP A 63 21.87 0.34 -2.05
N ASN A 64 21.97 1.64 -1.80
CA ASN A 64 23.02 2.21 -0.96
C ASN A 64 22.52 2.40 0.48
N LEU A 65 22.50 1.31 1.24
CA LEU A 65 22.10 1.32 2.66
C LEU A 65 23.23 1.87 3.54
N ASN A 66 22.86 2.71 4.51
CA ASN A 66 23.79 3.22 5.52
C ASN A 66 23.81 2.27 6.72
N ALA A 67 24.95 1.63 6.98
CA ALA A 67 25.13 0.72 8.13
C ALA A 67 24.83 1.37 9.50
N ASN A 68 24.91 2.70 9.60
CA ASN A 68 24.63 3.45 10.82
C ASN A 68 23.21 4.06 10.86
N ALA A 69 22.34 3.72 9.90
CA ALA A 69 20.95 4.18 9.91
C ALA A 69 20.20 3.61 11.12
N SER A 70 19.34 4.43 11.73
CA SER A 70 18.48 4.01 12.85
C SER A 70 17.39 3.03 12.41
N TYR A 71 16.92 3.21 11.18
CA TYR A 71 15.92 2.37 10.54
C TYR A 71 15.95 2.57 9.02
N VAL A 72 15.37 1.60 8.31
CA VAL A 72 15.03 1.69 6.89
C VAL A 72 13.51 1.86 6.78
N TYR A 73 13.05 2.82 6.00
CA TYR A 73 11.64 3.05 5.70
C TYR A 73 11.32 2.70 4.26
N TYR A 74 10.22 1.99 4.04
CA TYR A 74 9.66 1.77 2.72
C TYR A 74 8.13 1.84 2.73
N CYS A 75 7.56 2.23 1.60
CA CYS A 75 6.12 2.14 1.38
C CYS A 75 5.85 0.84 0.61
N ALA A 76 5.13 -0.09 1.24
CA ALA A 76 4.89 -1.41 0.66
C ALA A 76 4.02 -1.31 -0.62
N ASN A 77 3.13 -0.32 -0.69
CA ASN A 77 2.30 -0.06 -1.87
C ASN A 77 2.07 1.45 -2.09
N GLU A 78 2.69 1.99 -3.13
CA GLU A 78 2.59 3.36 -3.61
C GLU A 78 1.38 3.55 -4.53
N THR A 79 0.22 3.84 -3.94
CA THR A 79 -1.07 3.93 -4.65
C THR A 79 -1.13 4.99 -5.75
N VAL A 80 -0.31 6.04 -5.70
CA VAL A 80 -0.31 7.10 -6.72
C VAL A 80 0.33 6.63 -8.03
N HIS A 81 1.34 5.75 -7.94
CA HIS A 81 2.09 5.26 -9.08
C HIS A 81 1.82 3.78 -9.39
N GLY A 82 1.08 3.08 -8.52
CA GLY A 82 0.77 1.66 -8.69
C GLY A 82 1.98 0.75 -8.48
N ILE A 83 2.94 1.16 -7.65
CA ILE A 83 4.16 0.38 -7.38
C ILE A 83 3.98 -0.36 -6.06
N GLU A 84 4.12 -1.67 -6.09
CA GLU A 84 4.00 -2.52 -4.90
C GLU A 84 5.26 -3.39 -4.76
N PHE A 85 5.77 -3.49 -3.52
CA PHE A 85 6.81 -4.45 -3.18
C PHE A 85 6.20 -5.85 -3.07
N ASP A 86 6.73 -6.80 -3.83
CA ASP A 86 6.41 -8.22 -3.76
C ASP A 86 7.28 -8.99 -2.75
N PHE A 87 8.35 -8.37 -2.26
CA PHE A 87 9.24 -8.89 -1.21
C PHE A 87 9.43 -7.92 -0.04
N ILE A 88 9.96 -8.43 1.07
CA ILE A 88 10.38 -7.62 2.22
C ILE A 88 11.85 -7.21 2.02
N PRO A 89 12.19 -5.91 2.02
CA PRO A 89 13.58 -5.42 1.96
C PRO A 89 14.50 -6.10 2.98
N GLU A 90 15.65 -6.62 2.52
CA GLU A 90 16.72 -7.05 3.41
C GLU A 90 17.61 -5.88 3.79
N THR A 91 17.80 -5.68 5.10
CA THR A 91 18.42 -4.46 5.67
C THR A 91 19.67 -4.76 6.49
N ASN A 92 20.24 -5.96 6.38
CA ASN A 92 21.46 -6.38 7.07
C ASN A 92 21.44 -6.12 8.59
N GLY A 93 20.28 -6.29 9.25
CA GLY A 93 20.10 -6.11 10.69
C GLY A 93 19.62 -4.72 11.12
N ILE A 94 19.54 -3.75 10.19
CA ILE A 94 18.94 -2.44 10.48
C ILE A 94 17.41 -2.61 10.60
N PRO A 95 16.77 -2.03 11.63
CA PRO A 95 15.33 -2.16 11.79
C PRO A 95 14.52 -1.64 10.60
N LEU A 96 13.48 -2.36 10.20
CA LEU A 96 12.63 -1.99 9.07
C LEU A 96 11.30 -1.39 9.54
N VAL A 97 10.85 -0.34 8.83
CA VAL A 97 9.57 0.35 9.02
C VAL A 97 8.79 0.28 7.71
N ALA A 98 7.62 -0.36 7.75
CA ALA A 98 6.78 -0.56 6.57
C ALA A 98 5.52 0.31 6.63
N ASP A 99 5.28 1.12 5.60
CA ASP A 99 3.98 1.75 5.35
C ASP A 99 3.10 0.84 4.50
N MET A 100 2.19 0.15 5.20
CA MET A 100 1.24 -0.81 4.64
C MET A 100 -0.18 -0.26 4.60
N SER A 101 -0.35 1.06 4.65
CA SER A 101 -1.65 1.73 4.72
C SER A 101 -2.66 1.34 3.63
N SER A 102 -2.20 0.85 2.48
CA SER A 102 -3.01 0.50 1.31
C SER A 102 -3.04 -0.99 0.99
N ASN A 103 -2.25 -1.82 1.68
CA ASN A 103 -2.15 -3.26 1.44
C ASN A 103 -2.09 -4.11 2.73
N ILE A 104 -2.31 -3.52 3.91
CA ILE A 104 -2.47 -4.32 5.13
C ILE A 104 -3.65 -5.30 4.95
N LEU A 105 -3.42 -6.57 5.28
CA LEU A 105 -4.37 -7.69 5.14
C LEU A 105 -4.67 -8.16 3.70
N THR A 106 -4.01 -7.65 2.67
CA THR A 106 -4.20 -8.17 1.30
C THR A 106 -3.33 -9.40 1.01
N LYS A 107 -2.22 -9.56 1.73
CA LYS A 107 -1.25 -10.66 1.57
C LYS A 107 -0.72 -11.12 2.94
N PRO A 108 -0.28 -12.39 3.08
CA PRO A 108 0.47 -12.83 4.25
C PRO A 108 1.73 -11.99 4.41
N PHE A 109 1.97 -11.50 5.62
CA PHE A 109 3.09 -10.61 5.91
C PHE A 109 3.78 -11.02 7.21
N ASP A 110 5.10 -11.17 7.14
CA ASP A 110 5.91 -11.55 8.30
C ASP A 110 6.25 -10.31 9.15
N VAL A 111 5.51 -10.16 10.25
CA VAL A 111 5.65 -9.04 11.18
C VAL A 111 6.95 -9.11 11.98
N SER A 112 7.55 -10.30 12.12
CA SER A 112 8.76 -10.48 12.94
C SER A 112 9.99 -9.73 12.39
N LYS A 113 9.97 -9.43 11.09
CA LYS A 113 11.03 -8.68 10.40
C LYS A 113 10.88 -7.16 10.51
N GLN A 114 9.76 -6.66 11.06
CA GLN A 114 9.46 -5.23 11.16
C GLN A 114 9.59 -4.72 12.58
N LYS A 115 10.21 -3.55 12.75
CA LYS A 115 10.23 -2.85 14.04
C LYS A 115 9.02 -1.94 14.21
N ALA A 116 8.46 -1.42 13.11
CA ALA A 116 7.22 -0.66 13.15
C ALA A 116 6.39 -0.85 11.87
N LEU A 117 5.07 -0.94 12.05
CA LEU A 117 4.09 -0.90 10.97
C LEU A 117 3.37 0.44 10.97
N VAL A 118 3.33 1.09 9.81
CA VAL A 118 2.66 2.37 9.62
C VAL A 118 1.32 2.12 8.93
N LEU A 119 0.25 2.38 9.68
CA LEU A 119 -1.13 2.31 9.21
C LEU A 119 -1.72 3.70 9.17
N ARG A 120 -1.83 4.22 7.96
CA ARG A 120 -2.52 5.48 7.70
C ARG A 120 -3.99 5.13 7.48
N GLN A 121 -4.89 5.79 8.21
CA GLN A 121 -6.32 5.63 7.97
C GLN A 121 -6.60 5.94 6.50
N TYR A 122 -7.07 4.94 5.75
CA TYR A 122 -7.48 5.12 4.38
C TYR A 122 -8.68 6.07 4.39
N LYS A 123 -8.46 7.35 4.07
CA LYS A 123 -9.57 8.25 3.72
C LYS A 123 -10.09 7.74 2.37
N ARG A 124 -11.08 6.84 2.39
CA ARG A 124 -12.01 6.75 1.26
C ARG A 124 -12.53 8.17 1.07
N LYS A 125 -12.15 8.84 -0.03
CA LYS A 125 -12.85 10.06 -0.44
C LYS A 125 -14.32 9.66 -0.50
N ARG A 126 -15.13 10.26 0.36
CA ARG A 126 -16.56 9.99 0.44
C ARG A 126 -17.21 10.64 -0.79
N THR A 127 -17.09 9.98 -1.94
CA THR A 127 -17.82 10.28 -3.17
C THR A 127 -18.10 8.99 -3.90
N GLN A 128 -19.02 8.22 -3.36
CA GLN A 128 -20.00 7.52 -4.17
C GLN A 128 -21.33 7.80 -3.47
N PRO A 129 -22.26 8.54 -4.10
CA PRO A 129 -23.60 8.67 -3.53
C PRO A 129 -24.17 7.27 -3.39
N CYS A 130 -24.76 7.02 -2.22
CA CYS A 130 -25.56 5.85 -1.95
C CYS A 130 -26.57 5.66 -3.09
N LEU A 131 -26.88 4.39 -3.36
CA LEU A 131 -28.04 4.01 -4.17
C LEU A 131 -29.23 4.93 -3.85
N PRO A 132 -30.02 5.35 -4.86
CA PRO A 132 -31.18 6.18 -4.61
C PRO A 132 -32.11 5.50 -3.61
N PRO A 133 -32.80 6.26 -2.74
CA PRO A 133 -33.77 5.69 -1.82
C PRO A 133 -34.82 4.89 -2.59
N ILE A 134 -35.15 3.71 -2.07
CA ILE A 134 -36.24 2.87 -2.57
C ILE A 134 -37.54 3.66 -2.37
N GLY A 135 -38.02 4.26 -3.44
CA GLY A 135 -39.25 5.05 -3.40
C GLY A 135 -39.33 6.01 -4.57
N ASP A 136 -39.31 5.48 -5.80
CA ASP A 136 -39.94 6.05 -6.99
C ASP A 136 -39.80 5.06 -8.15
N ILE A 137 -40.74 4.12 -8.25
CA ILE A 137 -40.93 3.30 -9.45
C ILE A 137 -42.13 3.90 -10.20
N PRO A 138 -41.95 4.55 -11.36
CA PRO A 138 -43.04 4.76 -12.28
C PRO A 138 -43.37 3.42 -12.93
N THR A 139 -44.65 3.04 -12.85
CA THR A 139 -45.26 1.89 -13.53
C THR A 139 -44.83 1.81 -15.00
N ALA A 140 -43.99 0.83 -15.33
CA ALA A 140 -43.70 0.46 -16.71
C ALA A 140 -44.22 -0.96 -16.98
N ASN A 141 -45.35 -0.99 -17.66
CA ASN A 141 -45.91 -2.12 -18.36
C ASN A 141 -44.89 -2.78 -19.30
N ARG A 142 -45.16 -4.07 -19.55
CA ARG A 142 -44.84 -4.84 -20.76
C ARG A 142 -43.59 -5.74 -20.66
N PHE A 143 -43.80 -6.91 -20.06
CA PHE A 143 -43.15 -8.16 -20.45
C PHE A 143 -43.57 -8.53 -21.88
N SER A 144 -42.60 -8.66 -22.79
CA SER A 144 -42.71 -9.54 -23.95
C SER A 144 -41.31 -9.80 -24.51
N GLU A 145 -40.96 -11.10 -24.51
CA GLU A 145 -40.02 -11.78 -25.41
C GLU A 145 -38.51 -11.76 -25.06
N LEU A 146 -38.09 -12.82 -24.36
CA LEU A 146 -36.74 -13.39 -24.43
C LEU A 146 -36.82 -14.70 -25.24
N PRO A 147 -35.96 -14.97 -26.24
CA PRO A 147 -35.71 -16.33 -26.69
C PRO A 147 -34.73 -17.02 -25.74
N ILE A 148 -35.13 -18.20 -25.29
CA ILE A 148 -34.39 -19.17 -24.49
C ILE A 148 -33.81 -20.23 -25.43
N ASP A 149 -32.49 -20.40 -25.44
CA ASP A 149 -31.83 -21.61 -25.95
C ASP A 149 -30.98 -22.19 -24.82
N VAL A 150 -31.47 -23.30 -24.24
CA VAL A 150 -30.72 -24.16 -23.32
C VAL A 150 -30.97 -25.59 -23.77
N ASP A 151 -30.14 -26.08 -24.68
CA ASP A 151 -30.06 -27.51 -24.98
C ASP A 151 -29.46 -28.24 -23.77
N GLY A 152 -30.32 -28.94 -23.06
CA GLY A 152 -29.96 -29.90 -22.03
C GLY A 152 -29.61 -31.25 -22.65
N ASN A 153 -28.47 -31.82 -22.29
CA ASN A 153 -28.27 -33.26 -22.40
C ASN A 153 -27.59 -33.81 -21.14
N ASN A 154 -28.26 -34.77 -20.53
CA ASN A 154 -28.00 -35.38 -19.22
C ASN A 154 -27.55 -36.84 -19.46
N PRO A 155 -26.43 -37.34 -18.90
CA PRO A 155 -26.14 -38.76 -18.99
C PRO A 155 -26.80 -39.52 -17.82
N THR A 156 -27.80 -40.34 -18.16
CA THR A 156 -28.35 -41.36 -17.27
C THR A 156 -27.47 -42.62 -17.28
N VAL A 157 -27.16 -43.12 -16.09
CA VAL A 157 -26.56 -44.42 -15.81
C VAL A 157 -27.60 -45.54 -16.03
N LYS A 158 -27.26 -46.59 -16.78
CA LYS A 158 -27.91 -47.90 -16.67
C LYS A 158 -26.87 -49.03 -16.64
N LYS A 159 -26.89 -49.79 -15.53
CA LYS A 159 -26.62 -51.24 -15.44
C LYS A 159 -27.63 -51.94 -16.37
N THR A 160 -27.29 -52.93 -17.20
CA THR A 160 -26.71 -54.26 -16.98
C THR A 160 -26.26 -54.77 -18.34
#